data_AF-A0A2V8RLR9-F1
#
_entry.id   AF-A0A2V8RLR9-F1
#
_cell.length_a   1.000
_cell.length_b   1.000
_cell.length_c   1.000
_cell.angle_alpha   90.00
_cell.angle_beta   90.00
_cell.angle_gamma   90.00
#
_symmetry.space_group_name_H-M   'P 1'
#
loop_
_entity.id
_entity.type
_entity.pdbx_description
1 polymer ?
#
loop_
_entity_poly.entity_id
_entity_poly.type
_entity_poly.pdbx_seq_one_letter_code
_entity_poly.pdbx_strand_id
1 'polypeptide(L)'
;MDDTYEIEFRGDHLHVEMRENYMPTPQVQEEIWGQVRAACEENKTRRVLVEGILPEGDRPPVDVVRAGKKAATIPNLWLAFNFDDFVPTENTELYEVVATSHGVRAKFFTDSETALKWLRANAPS
;
A
#
# COMPACT_ATOMS: atom_id res chain seq x y z
N MET A 1 0.87 21.28 10.81
CA MET A 1 1.57 20.39 9.87
C MET A 1 0.45 19.70 9.14
N ASP A 2 0.31 19.94 7.84
CA ASP A 2 -0.73 19.26 7.08
C ASP A 2 -0.27 17.83 6.86
N ASP A 3 -0.88 16.89 7.56
CA ASP A 3 -0.54 15.47 7.45
C ASP A 3 -0.82 15.03 6.01
N THR A 4 0.23 14.60 5.32
CA THR A 4 0.19 14.19 3.90
C THR A 4 -0.40 12.78 3.72
N TYR A 5 -0.60 12.07 4.81
CA TYR A 5 -1.25 10.76 4.87
C TYR A 5 -1.84 10.52 6.25
N GLU A 6 -2.74 9.56 6.36
CA GLU A 6 -3.34 9.10 7.62
C GLU A 6 -3.29 7.57 7.71
N ILE A 7 -3.11 7.01 8.91
CA ILE A 7 -3.10 5.56 9.16
C ILE A 7 -4.08 5.26 10.29
N GLU A 8 -5.07 4.42 10.01
CA GLU A 8 -6.12 4.06 10.96
C GLU A 8 -6.37 2.54 10.95
N PHE A 9 -6.60 1.93 12.13
CA PHE A 9 -7.10 0.55 12.19
C PHE A 9 -8.63 0.52 12.14
N ARG A 10 -9.21 -0.12 11.12
CA ARG A 10 -10.65 -0.19 10.89
C ARG A 10 -11.22 -1.58 11.19
N GLY A 11 -10.95 -2.07 12.41
CA GLY A 11 -11.52 -3.29 12.97
C GLY A 11 -10.89 -4.60 12.46
N ASP A 12 -10.59 -4.73 11.17
CA ASP A 12 -9.98 -5.93 10.59
C ASP A 12 -8.78 -5.68 9.67
N HIS A 13 -8.55 -4.44 9.28
CA HIS A 13 -7.45 -4.02 8.42
C HIS A 13 -6.92 -2.66 8.86
N LEU A 14 -5.68 -2.35 8.48
CA LEU A 14 -5.22 -0.97 8.47
C LEU A 14 -5.67 -0.29 7.19
N HIS A 15 -6.15 0.93 7.34
CA HIS A 15 -6.43 1.86 6.27
C HIS A 15 -5.34 2.93 6.25
N VAL A 16 -4.80 3.20 5.07
CA VAL A 16 -3.79 4.23 4.82
C VAL A 16 -4.35 5.16 3.77
N GLU A 17 -4.63 6.40 4.13
CA GLU A 17 -5.16 7.40 3.20
C GLU A 17 -4.05 8.34 2.75
N MET A 18 -3.83 8.44 1.45
CA MET A 18 -2.83 9.29 0.82
C MET A 18 -3.50 10.58 0.34
N ARG A 19 -3.08 11.74 0.87
CA ARG A 19 -3.69 13.04 0.53
C ARG A 19 -2.98 13.71 -0.65
N GLU A 20 -3.61 14.73 -1.24
CA GLU A 20 -3.15 15.36 -2.49
C GLU A 20 -1.72 15.93 -2.43
N ASN A 21 -1.28 16.35 -1.24
CA ASN A 21 0.04 16.91 -0.99
C ASN A 21 1.11 15.85 -0.70
N TYR A 22 0.80 14.56 -0.84
CA TYR A 22 1.75 13.48 -0.64
C TYR A 22 2.85 13.47 -1.71
N MET A 23 4.10 13.56 -1.24
CA MET A 23 5.29 13.42 -2.08
C MET A 23 6.09 12.18 -1.65
N PRO A 24 6.25 11.17 -2.52
CA PRO A 24 6.87 9.89 -2.19
C PRO A 24 8.41 9.98 -2.17
N THR A 25 8.97 10.85 -1.34
CA THR A 25 10.43 10.90 -1.11
C THR A 25 10.88 9.65 -0.35
N PRO A 26 12.17 9.25 -0.47
CA PRO A 26 12.68 8.09 0.27
C PRO A 26 12.48 8.18 1.79
N GLN A 27 12.64 9.37 2.39
CA GLN A 27 12.42 9.55 3.83
C GLN A 27 10.96 9.35 4.22
N VAL A 28 10.02 9.95 3.47
CA VAL A 28 8.59 9.82 3.75
C VAL A 28 8.11 8.38 3.56
N GLN A 29 8.59 7.69 2.51
CA GLN A 29 8.27 6.27 2.32
C GLN A 29 8.78 5.41 3.48
N GLU A 30 9.97 5.69 4.00
CA GLU A 30 10.52 4.98 5.16
C GLU A 30 9.69 5.22 6.43
N GLU A 31 9.28 6.46 6.65
CA GLU A 31 8.41 6.84 7.76
C GLU A 31 7.05 6.13 7.69
N ILE A 32 6.35 6.22 6.56
CA ILE A 32 5.04 5.57 6.35
C ILE A 32 5.15 4.07 6.57
N TRP A 33 6.09 3.39 5.90
CA TRP A 33 6.21 1.94 6.04
C TRP A 33 6.66 1.51 7.44
N GLY A 34 7.39 2.36 8.16
CA GLY A 34 7.69 2.18 9.58
C GLY A 34 6.44 2.22 10.45
N GLN A 35 5.57 3.21 10.22
CA GLN A 35 4.31 3.37 10.95
C GLN A 35 3.30 2.26 10.61
N VAL A 36 3.16 1.90 9.32
CA VAL A 36 2.31 0.78 8.88
C VAL A 36 2.76 -0.52 9.54
N ARG A 37 4.08 -0.78 9.61
CA ARG A 37 4.59 -1.96 10.32
C ARG A 37 4.19 -1.93 11.79
N ALA A 38 4.45 -0.83 12.48
CA ALA A 38 4.14 -0.71 13.91
C ALA A 38 2.65 -0.96 14.17
N ALA A 39 1.78 -0.34 13.39
CA ALA A 39 0.33 -0.51 13.48
C ALA A 39 -0.11 -1.95 13.14
N CYS A 40 0.56 -2.63 12.20
CA CYS A 40 0.27 -4.03 11.86
C CYS A 40 0.61 -4.96 13.03
N GLU A 41 1.74 -4.72 13.71
CA GLU A 41 2.13 -5.50 14.89
C GLU A 41 1.20 -5.23 16.08
N GLU A 42 0.88 -3.97 16.35
CA GLU A 42 -0.02 -3.57 17.43
C GLU A 42 -1.42 -4.18 17.30
N ASN A 43 -1.99 -4.10 16.09
CA ASN A 43 -3.35 -4.57 15.82
C ASN A 43 -3.41 -6.04 15.36
N LYS A 44 -2.26 -6.73 15.32
CA LYS A 44 -2.13 -8.13 14.87
C LYS A 44 -2.77 -8.41 13.51
N THR A 45 -2.79 -7.41 12.62
CA THR A 45 -3.31 -7.55 11.26
C THR A 45 -2.17 -7.52 10.25
N ARG A 46 -2.37 -8.20 9.13
CA ARG A 46 -1.50 -8.11 7.94
C ARG A 46 -2.27 -7.64 6.72
N ARG A 47 -3.46 -7.07 6.94
CA ARG A 47 -4.33 -6.52 5.90
C ARG A 47 -4.16 -5.02 5.88
N VAL A 48 -3.74 -4.49 4.74
CA VAL A 48 -3.57 -3.05 4.54
C VAL A 48 -4.30 -2.65 3.27
N LEU A 49 -5.18 -1.67 3.40
CA LEU A 49 -5.80 -0.96 2.30
C LEU A 49 -5.16 0.42 2.22
N VAL A 50 -4.63 0.78 1.05
CA VAL A 50 -4.10 2.10 0.77
C VAL A 50 -5.04 2.78 -0.21
N GLU A 51 -5.53 3.97 0.14
CA GLU A 51 -6.47 4.75 -0.66
C GLU A 51 -5.99 6.17 -0.92
N GLY A 52 -6.68 6.87 -1.82
CA GLY A 52 -6.51 8.30 -2.06
C GLY A 52 -5.86 8.60 -3.40
N ILE A 53 -5.01 9.63 -3.46
CA ILE A 53 -4.46 10.10 -4.73
C ILE A 53 -3.10 9.45 -4.98
N LEU A 54 -2.93 8.84 -6.16
CA LEU A 54 -1.62 8.45 -6.65
C LEU A 54 -0.91 9.70 -7.19
N PRO A 55 0.23 10.13 -6.62
CA PRO A 55 0.91 11.33 -7.10
C PRO A 55 1.25 11.21 -8.59
N GLU A 56 1.03 12.29 -9.33
CA GLU A 56 1.50 12.36 -10.71
C GLU A 56 3.03 12.35 -10.76
N GLY A 57 3.59 11.78 -11.82
CA GLY A 57 5.04 11.77 -12.05
C GLY A 57 5.53 10.49 -12.68
N ASP A 58 6.66 10.60 -13.36
CA ASP A 58 7.36 9.44 -13.89
C ASP A 58 7.95 8.63 -12.73
N ARG A 59 7.71 7.32 -12.76
CA ARG A 59 8.26 6.37 -11.79
C ARG A 59 9.17 5.44 -12.58
N PRO A 60 10.49 5.65 -12.56
CA PRO A 60 11.37 4.74 -13.26
C PRO A 60 11.26 3.35 -12.63
N PRO A 61 11.38 2.26 -13.42
CA PRO A 61 11.21 0.90 -12.92
C PRO A 61 12.05 0.56 -11.68
N VAL A 62 13.22 1.18 -11.53
CA VAL A 62 14.10 1.01 -10.36
C VAL A 62 13.43 1.42 -9.05
N ASP A 63 12.64 2.50 -9.06
CA ASP A 63 11.96 3.00 -7.86
C ASP A 63 10.72 2.15 -7.55
N VAL A 64 10.04 1.65 -8.57
CA VAL A 64 8.95 0.67 -8.42
C VAL A 64 9.45 -0.63 -7.77
N VAL A 65 10.59 -1.15 -8.25
CA VAL A 65 11.24 -2.33 -7.65
C VAL A 65 11.61 -2.07 -6.19
N ARG A 66 12.16 -0.89 -5.88
CA ARG A 66 12.51 -0.51 -4.50
C ARG A 66 11.26 -0.47 -3.62
N ALA A 67 10.16 0.13 -4.11
CA ALA A 67 8.90 0.22 -3.39
C ALA A 67 8.29 -1.17 -3.11
N GLY A 68 8.26 -2.06 -4.10
CA GLY A 68 7.78 -3.44 -3.93
C GLY A 68 8.58 -4.22 -2.88
N LYS A 69 9.91 -4.04 -2.85
CA LYS A 69 10.78 -4.63 -1.82
C LYS A 69 10.54 -4.04 -0.42
N LYS A 70 10.22 -2.74 -0.32
CA LYS A 70 9.97 -2.08 0.97
C LYS A 70 8.69 -2.60 1.64
N ALA A 71 7.66 -2.90 0.87
CA ALA A 71 6.44 -3.52 1.40
C ALA A 71 6.71 -4.88 2.06
N ALA A 72 7.66 -5.66 1.52
CA ALA A 72 8.06 -6.96 2.07
C ALA A 72 8.76 -6.91 3.41
N THR A 73 9.02 -5.70 3.92
CA THR A 73 9.54 -5.55 5.26
C THR A 73 8.50 -5.86 6.35
N ILE A 74 7.23 -6.01 5.97
CA ILE A 74 6.14 -6.57 6.79
C ILE A 74 5.86 -8.01 6.32
N PRO A 75 6.14 -9.04 7.13
CA PRO A 75 5.94 -10.43 6.74
C PRO A 75 4.47 -10.78 6.49
N ASN A 76 4.20 -11.56 5.43
CA ASN A 76 2.87 -12.04 5.05
C ASN A 76 1.83 -10.92 4.79
N LEU A 77 2.30 -9.74 4.37
CA LEU A 77 1.45 -8.58 4.10
C LEU A 77 0.52 -8.85 2.91
N TRP A 78 -0.75 -8.50 3.10
CA TRP A 78 -1.77 -8.37 2.07
C TRP A 78 -2.08 -6.89 1.89
N LEU A 79 -1.87 -6.40 0.67
CA LEU A 79 -1.88 -4.99 0.34
C LEU A 79 -2.84 -4.76 -0.82
N ALA A 80 -3.87 -3.98 -0.59
CA ALA A 80 -4.76 -3.52 -1.65
C ALA A 80 -4.54 -2.02 -1.85
N PHE A 81 -4.44 -1.60 -3.10
CA PHE A 81 -4.40 -0.19 -3.48
C PHE A 81 -5.70 0.18 -4.18
N ASN A 82 -6.29 1.30 -3.79
CA ASN A 82 -7.38 1.92 -4.52
C ASN A 82 -7.11 3.42 -4.66
N PHE A 83 -6.60 3.83 -5.82
CA PHE A 83 -6.33 5.24 -6.07
C PHE A 83 -7.42 5.88 -6.91
N ASP A 84 -7.63 7.17 -6.70
CA ASP A 84 -8.55 7.98 -7.49
C ASP A 84 -8.11 8.00 -8.96
N ASP A 85 -9.09 7.83 -9.86
CA ASP A 85 -8.89 7.75 -11.31
C ASP A 85 -7.78 6.77 -11.73
N PHE A 86 -7.58 5.71 -10.95
CA PHE A 86 -6.51 4.74 -11.19
C PHE A 86 -6.66 4.06 -12.56
N VAL A 87 -5.61 4.19 -13.37
CA VAL A 87 -5.43 3.42 -14.60
C VAL A 87 -4.23 2.48 -14.40
N PRO A 88 -4.42 1.15 -14.57
CA PRO A 88 -3.31 0.20 -14.54
C PRO A 88 -2.22 0.57 -15.55
N THR A 89 -0.97 0.41 -15.13
CA THR A 89 0.22 0.65 -15.96
C THR A 89 1.20 -0.51 -15.83
N GLU A 90 2.18 -0.60 -16.74
CA GLU A 90 3.29 -1.56 -16.63
C GLU A 90 4.03 -1.45 -15.28
N ASN A 91 4.10 -0.24 -14.72
CA ASN A 91 4.72 0.01 -13.42
C ASN A 91 3.90 -0.60 -12.26
N THR A 92 2.57 -0.56 -12.31
CA THR A 92 1.75 -1.17 -11.26
C THR A 92 1.80 -2.69 -11.35
N GLU A 93 1.86 -3.26 -12.56
CA GLU A 93 2.08 -4.69 -12.76
C GLU A 93 3.46 -5.12 -12.25
N LEU A 94 4.51 -4.36 -12.58
CA LEU A 94 5.86 -4.60 -12.07
C LEU A 94 5.91 -4.57 -10.55
N TYR A 95 5.20 -3.64 -9.91
CA TYR A 95 5.09 -3.58 -8.46
C TYR A 95 4.50 -4.88 -7.89
N GLU A 96 3.37 -5.35 -8.42
CA GLU A 96 2.71 -6.58 -7.96
C GLU A 96 3.62 -7.80 -8.08
N VAL A 97 4.37 -7.92 -9.19
CA VAL A 97 5.34 -8.99 -9.42
C VAL A 97 6.48 -8.94 -8.40
N VAL A 98 7.08 -7.76 -8.20
CA VAL A 98 8.19 -7.59 -7.25
C VAL A 98 7.72 -7.87 -5.82
N ALA A 99 6.58 -7.33 -5.41
CA ALA A 99 5.99 -7.57 -4.09
C ALA A 99 5.72 -9.06 -3.87
N THR A 100 5.11 -9.73 -4.85
CA THR A 100 4.81 -11.17 -4.84
C THR A 100 6.07 -12.03 -4.68
N SER A 101 7.14 -11.69 -5.40
CA SER A 101 8.42 -12.40 -5.29
C SER A 101 9.08 -12.29 -3.91
N HIS A 102 8.66 -11.32 -3.08
CA HIS A 102 9.15 -11.12 -1.71
C HIS A 102 8.10 -11.48 -0.64
N GLY A 103 7.06 -12.22 -1.00
CA GLY A 103 6.07 -12.76 -0.06
C GLY A 103 4.95 -11.79 0.33
N VAL A 104 4.84 -10.64 -0.34
CA VAL A 104 3.69 -9.73 -0.19
C VAL A 104 2.66 -10.07 -1.26
N ARG A 105 1.38 -10.05 -0.90
CA ARG A 105 0.28 -10.14 -1.87
C ARG A 105 -0.24 -8.73 -2.09
N ALA A 106 0.18 -8.10 -3.18
CA ALA A 106 -0.26 -6.76 -3.56
C ALA A 106 -1.22 -6.82 -4.74
N LYS A 107 -2.23 -5.95 -4.75
CA LYS A 107 -3.12 -5.78 -5.90
C LYS A 107 -3.70 -4.37 -5.98
N PHE A 108 -3.84 -3.84 -7.19
CA PHE A 108 -4.51 -2.55 -7.44
C PHE A 108 -5.97 -2.75 -7.86
N PHE A 109 -6.84 -1.84 -7.42
CA PHE A 109 -8.27 -1.87 -7.64
C PHE A 109 -8.79 -0.47 -8.00
N THR A 110 -9.81 -0.41 -8.85
CA THR A 110 -10.54 0.83 -9.17
C THR A 110 -11.75 1.05 -8.25
N ASP A 111 -12.07 0.08 -7.39
CA ASP A 111 -13.18 0.11 -6.45
C ASP A 111 -12.75 -0.35 -5.06
N SER A 112 -12.96 0.50 -4.06
CA SER A 112 -12.62 0.25 -2.65
C SER A 112 -13.36 -0.96 -2.08
N GLU A 113 -14.64 -1.14 -2.42
CA GLU A 113 -15.42 -2.25 -1.90
C GLU A 113 -14.87 -3.60 -2.36
N THR A 114 -14.45 -3.68 -3.63
CA THR A 114 -13.79 -4.84 -4.22
C THR A 114 -12.42 -5.08 -3.60
N ALA A 115 -11.64 -4.03 -3.34
CA ALA A 115 -10.36 -4.11 -2.66
C ALA A 115 -10.50 -4.73 -1.26
N LEU A 116 -11.46 -4.24 -0.48
CA LEU A 116 -11.78 -4.75 0.86
C LEU A 116 -12.27 -6.19 0.84
N LYS A 117 -13.18 -6.54 -0.08
CA LYS A 117 -13.65 -7.92 -0.26
C LYS A 117 -12.49 -8.86 -0.56
N TRP A 118 -11.56 -8.45 -1.42
CA TRP A 118 -10.38 -9.24 -1.74
C TRP A 118 -9.45 -9.43 -0.54
N LEU A 119 -9.18 -8.38 0.24
CA LEU A 119 -8.39 -8.50 1.48
C LEU A 119 -9.05 -9.49 2.45
N ARG A 120 -10.35 -9.33 2.72
CA ARG A 120 -11.08 -10.16 3.68
C ARG A 120 -11.21 -11.63 3.27
N ALA A 121 -11.35 -11.89 1.99
CA ALA A 121 -11.52 -13.25 1.47
C ALA A 121 -10.22 -14.06 1.46
N ASN A 122 -9.06 -13.40 1.36
CA ASN A 122 -7.80 -14.09 1.08
C ASN A 122 -6.74 -13.93 2.18
N ALA A 123 -6.72 -12.79 2.86
CA ALA A 123 -5.76 -12.56 3.92
C ALA A 123 -6.20 -13.26 5.21
N PRO A 124 -5.31 -13.99 5.90
CA PRO A 124 -5.63 -14.56 7.21
C PRO A 124 -6.10 -13.49 8.19
N SER A 125 -7.04 -13.84 9.06
CA SER A 125 -7.48 -13.03 10.20
C SER A 125 -6.49 -13.12 11.35
#